data_AF-A0A0M3JES2-F1
#
_entry.id   AF-A0A0M3JES2-F1
#
_cell.length_a   1.000
_cell.length_b   1.000
_cell.length_c   1.000
_cell.angle_alpha   90.00
_cell.angle_beta   90.00
_cell.angle_gamma   90.00
#
_symmetry.space_group_name_H-M   'P 1'
#
loop_
_entity.id
_entity.type
_entity.pdbx_description
1 polymer ?
#
loop_
_entity_poly.entity_id
_entity_poly.type
_entity_poly.pdbx_seq_one_letter_code
_entity_poly.pdbx_strand_id
1 'polypeptide(L)'
;MDEQRFACSGEIAILSDDTVEITELPIRVWTQNYKESVVEAMLEGSEKQKYTIQDYKEYHTDATVRFVIKMTKEKLREAEMEGLHKVFKLQTAINTTSMVLFDAAGCLRK
;
A
#
# COMPACT_ATOMS: atom_id res chain seq x y z
N MET A 1 8.67 2.88 -20.50
CA MET A 1 9.00 2.87 -19.06
C MET A 1 10.50 3.04 -18.96
N ASP A 2 10.98 3.83 -18.00
CA ASP A 2 12.42 3.96 -17.73
C ASP A 2 12.94 2.59 -17.26
N GLU A 3 14.02 2.06 -17.85
CA GLU A 3 14.53 0.69 -17.57
C GLU A 3 14.91 0.48 -16.10
N GLN A 4 15.12 1.58 -15.36
CA GLN A 4 15.55 1.59 -13.96
C GLN A 4 14.43 1.95 -12.98
N ARG A 5 13.16 1.95 -13.42
CA ARG A 5 12.01 2.27 -12.56
C ARG A 5 11.00 1.13 -12.55
N PHE A 6 10.74 0.63 -11.35
CA PHE A 6 9.84 -0.49 -11.09
C PHE A 6 8.63 -0.02 -10.26
N ALA A 7 7.47 -0.60 -10.53
CA ALA A 7 6.30 -0.48 -9.66
C ALA A 7 6.27 -1.66 -8.69
N CYS A 8 6.25 -1.39 -7.40
CA CYS A 8 6.06 -2.39 -6.36
C CYS A 8 4.63 -2.24 -5.84
N SER A 9 3.80 -3.27 -6.03
CA SER A 9 2.40 -3.25 -5.59
C SER A 9 2.19 -4.28 -4.50
N GLY A 10 1.41 -3.92 -3.47
CA GLY A 10 0.85 -4.88 -2.53
C GLY A 10 -0.31 -5.67 -3.13
N GLU A 11 -0.96 -6.49 -2.31
CA GLU A 11 -2.12 -7.30 -2.72
C GLU A 11 -3.39 -6.80 -2.04
N ILE A 12 -4.44 -6.64 -2.84
CA ILE A 12 -5.78 -6.28 -2.38
C ILE A 12 -6.82 -7.07 -3.17
N ALA A 13 -7.80 -7.62 -2.47
CA ALA A 13 -8.91 -8.40 -3.02
C ALA A 13 -10.25 -7.88 -2.50
N ILE A 14 -11.28 -7.95 -3.33
CA ILE A 14 -12.66 -7.66 -2.93
C ILE A 14 -13.25 -8.96 -2.39
N LEU A 15 -13.69 -8.96 -1.13
CA LEU A 15 -14.35 -10.12 -0.51
C LEU A 15 -15.87 -10.10 -0.72
N SER A 16 -16.46 -8.91 -0.70
CA SER A 16 -17.90 -8.66 -0.91
C SER A 16 -18.13 -7.23 -1.40
N ASP A 17 -19.37 -6.87 -1.67
CA ASP A 17 -19.74 -5.53 -2.15
C ASP A 17 -19.53 -4.39 -1.13
N ASP A 18 -19.12 -4.72 0.10
CA ASP A 18 -18.83 -3.79 1.19
C ASP A 18 -17.48 -4.06 1.89
N THR A 19 -16.72 -5.06 1.44
CA THR A 19 -15.52 -5.53 2.15
C THR A 19 -14.36 -5.83 1.22
N VAL A 20 -13.18 -5.31 1.56
CA VAL A 20 -11.91 -5.64 0.90
C VAL A 20 -10.91 -6.23 1.88
N GLU A 21 -9.95 -6.97 1.35
CA GLU A 21 -8.88 -7.59 2.10
C GLU A 21 -7.52 -7.18 1.51
N ILE A 22 -6.59 -6.77 2.37
CA ILE A 22 -5.21 -6.46 2.02
C ILE A 22 -4.32 -7.52 2.65
N THR A 23 -3.64 -8.31 1.83
CA THR A 23 -2.79 -9.44 2.26
C THR A 23 -1.30 -9.15 2.14
N GLU A 24 -0.91 -8.11 1.41
CA GLU A 24 0.50 -7.76 1.22
C GLU A 24 0.67 -6.25 1.08
N LEU A 25 1.75 -5.72 1.66
CA LEU A 25 2.12 -4.31 1.54
C LEU A 25 3.32 -4.17 0.60
N PRO A 26 3.49 -3.01 -0.07
CA PRO A 26 4.69 -2.76 -0.85
C PRO A 26 5.96 -2.90 -0.02
N ILE A 27 7.05 -3.33 -0.66
CA ILE A 27 8.35 -3.50 0.01
C ILE A 27 8.75 -2.20 0.74
N ARG A 28 9.29 -2.35 1.96
CA ARG A 28 9.66 -1.28 2.91
C ARG A 28 8.49 -0.52 3.54
N VAL A 29 7.25 -0.93 3.30
CA VAL A 29 6.08 -0.38 4.01
C VAL A 29 5.82 -1.22 5.25
N TRP A 30 6.00 -0.62 6.42
CA TRP A 30 5.78 -1.28 7.70
C TRP A 30 4.29 -1.31 8.06
N THR A 31 3.83 -2.43 8.61
CA THR A 31 2.43 -2.66 8.99
C THR A 31 1.88 -1.57 9.90
N GLN A 32 2.61 -1.21 10.96
CA GLN A 32 2.18 -0.17 11.90
C GLN A 32 2.10 1.22 11.24
N ASN A 33 3.12 1.60 10.45
CA ASN A 33 3.10 2.88 9.75
C ASN A 33 1.96 2.96 8.73
N TYR A 34 1.66 1.85 8.05
CA TYR A 34 0.56 1.77 7.09
C TYR A 34 -0.79 1.90 7.78
N LYS A 35 -0.98 1.23 8.92
CA LYS A 35 -2.17 1.35 9.76
C LYS A 35 -2.45 2.81 10.12
N GLU A 36 -1.49 3.49 10.75
CA GLU A 36 -1.67 4.87 11.24
C GLU A 36 -1.87 5.87 10.07
N SER A 37 -1.02 5.79 9.05
CA SER A 37 -0.99 6.80 7.98
C SER A 37 -2.03 6.60 6.88
N VAL A 38 -2.60 5.40 6.76
CA VAL A 38 -3.57 5.06 5.70
C VAL A 38 -4.89 4.59 6.29
N VAL A 39 -4.88 3.52 7.09
CA VAL A 39 -6.11 2.87 7.56
C VAL A 39 -6.85 3.76 8.56
N GLU A 40 -6.19 4.21 9.62
CA GLU A 40 -6.77 5.09 10.64
C GLU A 40 -7.13 6.46 10.05
N ALA A 41 -6.28 7.02 9.18
CA ALA A 41 -6.60 8.25 8.47
C ALA A 41 -7.85 8.16 7.57
N MET A 42 -8.12 7.00 6.98
CA MET A 42 -9.36 6.74 6.23
C MET A 42 -10.58 6.51 7.13
N LEU A 43 -10.36 6.00 8.35
CA LEU A 43 -11.40 5.73 9.34
C LEU A 43 -11.81 6.98 10.10
N GLU A 44 -10.89 7.87 10.45
CA GLU A 44 -11.23 9.07 11.24
C GLU A 44 -11.59 10.24 10.32
N GLY A 45 -11.05 10.23 9.10
CA GLY A 45 -11.02 11.39 8.24
C GLY A 45 -10.01 12.42 8.73
N SER A 46 -9.30 13.04 7.80
CA SER A 46 -8.35 14.14 8.05
C SER A 46 -8.61 15.29 7.09
N GLU A 47 -8.01 16.45 7.33
CA GLU A 47 -8.11 17.60 6.41
C GLU A 47 -7.71 17.25 4.97
N LYS A 48 -6.82 16.26 4.79
CA LYS A 48 -6.33 15.83 3.47
C LYS A 48 -7.04 14.60 2.91
N GLN A 49 -7.77 13.84 3.73
CA GLN A 49 -8.30 12.53 3.35
C GLN A 49 -9.68 12.34 3.98
N LYS A 50 -10.73 12.26 3.16
CA LYS A 50 -12.10 12.11 3.65
C LYS A 50 -12.28 10.75 4.33
N TYR A 51 -13.21 10.71 5.29
CA TYR A 51 -13.72 9.46 5.86
C TYR A 51 -14.21 8.55 4.73
N THR A 52 -13.60 7.36 4.61
CA THR A 52 -13.82 6.45 3.46
C THR A 52 -14.13 5.01 3.91
N ILE A 53 -13.61 4.57 5.06
CA ILE A 53 -13.84 3.22 5.59
C ILE A 53 -14.69 3.29 6.87
N GLN A 54 -15.50 2.26 7.12
CA GLN A 54 -16.39 2.18 8.27
C GLN A 54 -15.75 1.51 9.49
N ASP A 55 -14.98 0.45 9.22
CA ASP A 55 -14.35 -0.39 10.23
C ASP A 55 -13.20 -1.18 9.56
N TYR A 56 -12.27 -1.67 10.37
CA TYR A 56 -11.25 -2.61 9.90
C TYR A 56 -10.88 -3.62 11.00
N LYS A 57 -10.44 -4.80 10.57
CA LYS A 57 -9.91 -5.85 11.45
C LYS A 57 -8.53 -6.27 10.99
N GLU A 58 -7.68 -6.57 11.96
CA GLU A 58 -6.29 -6.97 11.74
C GLU A 58 -6.11 -8.43 12.11
N TYR A 59 -5.48 -9.19 11.21
CA TYR A 59 -5.18 -10.62 11.38
C TYR A 59 -3.71 -10.89 11.04
N HIS A 60 -2.82 -10.02 11.52
CA HIS A 60 -1.39 -10.08 11.24
C HIS A 60 -0.70 -11.22 12.00
N THR A 61 0.44 -11.64 11.48
CA THR A 61 1.44 -12.43 12.23
C THR A 61 2.77 -11.67 12.23
N ASP A 62 3.80 -12.21 12.86
CA ASP A 62 5.14 -11.63 12.84
C ASP A 62 5.74 -11.56 11.41
N ALA A 63 5.20 -12.33 10.46
CA ALA A 63 5.73 -12.45 9.10
C ALA A 63 4.71 -12.10 7.99
N THR A 64 3.43 -11.87 8.31
CA THR A 64 2.38 -11.68 7.30
C THR A 64 1.43 -10.54 7.67
N VAL A 65 0.99 -9.80 6.66
CA VAL A 65 -0.02 -8.73 6.79
C VAL A 65 -1.39 -9.25 6.39
N ARG A 66 -2.43 -8.76 7.06
CA ARG A 66 -3.83 -9.04 6.72
C ARG A 66 -4.76 -8.01 7.34
N PHE A 67 -5.30 -7.12 6.53
CA PHE A 67 -6.36 -6.19 6.92
C PHE A 67 -7.67 -6.59 6.24
N VAL A 68 -8.76 -6.66 6.99
CA VAL A 68 -10.11 -6.80 6.45
C VAL A 68 -10.84 -5.48 6.70
N ILE A 69 -11.17 -4.77 5.63
CA ILE A 69 -11.66 -3.39 5.69
C ILE A 69 -13.11 -3.36 5.21
N LYS A 70 -13.98 -2.75 6.00
CA LYS A 70 -15.38 -2.50 5.66
C LYS A 70 -15.61 -1.09 5.17
N MET A 71 -16.45 -0.96 4.15
CA MET A 71 -16.81 0.30 3.49
C MET A 71 -18.28 0.31 3.12
N THR A 72 -18.84 1.45 2.73
CA THR A 72 -20.13 1.44 2.04
C THR A 72 -19.97 0.93 0.62
N LYS A 73 -21.04 0.35 0.05
CA LYS A 73 -21.04 -0.17 -1.32
C LYS A 73 -20.73 0.92 -2.35
N GLU A 74 -21.21 2.13 -2.10
CA GLU A 74 -20.95 3.30 -2.95
C GLU A 74 -19.48 3.67 -2.92
N LYS A 75 -18.86 3.69 -1.73
CA LYS A 75 -17.44 4.03 -1.55
C LYS A 75 -16.52 2.97 -2.13
N LEU A 76 -16.86 1.70 -1.99
CA LEU A 76 -16.08 0.62 -2.60
C LEU A 76 -16.13 0.72 -4.13
N ARG A 77 -17.31 0.96 -4.71
CA ARG A 77 -17.45 1.15 -6.16
C ARG A 77 -16.69 2.37 -6.66
N GLU A 78 -16.71 3.48 -5.93
CA GLU A 78 -15.86 4.65 -6.23
C GLU A 78 -14.38 4.29 -6.20
N ALA A 79 -13.94 3.53 -5.19
CA ALA A 79 -12.55 3.12 -5.04
C ALA A 79 -12.09 2.15 -6.15
N GLU A 80 -12.97 1.26 -6.61
CA GLU A 80 -12.70 0.38 -7.75
C GLU A 80 -12.52 1.16 -9.05
N MET A 81 -13.38 2.15 -9.32
CA MET A 81 -13.27 2.99 -10.52
C MET A 81 -11.98 3.83 -10.51
N GLU A 82 -11.54 4.31 -9.34
CA GLU A 82 -10.27 5.02 -9.20
C GLU A 82 -9.05 4.08 -9.24
N GLY A 83 -9.24 2.83 -8.84
CA GLY A 83 -8.21 1.81 -8.71
C GLY A 83 -7.82 1.57 -7.25
N LEU A 84 -8.11 0.37 -6.76
CA LEU A 84 -7.91 0.00 -5.35
C LEU A 84 -6.47 0.20 -4.87
N HIS A 85 -5.48 -0.22 -5.66
CA HIS A 85 -4.07 -0.03 -5.33
C HIS A 85 -3.68 1.44 -5.15
N LYS A 86 -4.30 2.35 -5.89
CA LYS A 86 -4.06 3.80 -5.77
C LYS A 86 -4.74 4.35 -4.53
N VAL A 87 -6.02 4.02 -4.34
CA VAL A 87 -6.84 4.50 -3.20
C VAL A 87 -6.22 4.08 -1.88
N PHE A 88 -5.88 2.80 -1.75
CA PHE A 88 -5.27 2.22 -0.55
C PHE A 88 -3.76 2.44 -0.46
N LYS A 89 -3.16 3.26 -1.35
CA LYS A 89 -1.71 3.56 -1.34
C LYS A 89 -0.83 2.30 -1.32
N LEU A 90 -1.25 1.25 -2.02
CA LEU A 90 -0.55 -0.04 -2.14
C LEU A 90 0.39 -0.08 -3.35
N GLN A 91 0.85 1.07 -3.87
CA GLN A 91 1.88 1.12 -4.90
C GLN A 91 2.99 2.08 -4.51
N THR A 92 4.23 1.61 -4.62
CA THR A 92 5.42 2.43 -4.48
C THR A 92 6.30 2.28 -5.72
N ALA A 93 7.13 3.28 -6.00
CA ALA A 93 8.12 3.20 -7.05
C ALA A 93 9.48 2.83 -6.47
N ILE A 94 10.13 1.82 -7.05
CA ILE A 94 11.52 1.50 -6.77
C ILE A 94 12.36 2.02 -7.94
N ASN A 95 13.36 2.83 -7.62
CA ASN A 95 14.26 3.44 -8.60
C ASN A 95 15.69 2.94 -8.37
N THR A 96 16.34 2.46 -9.43
CA THR A 96 17.71 1.92 -9.40
C THR A 96 18.72 2.80 -10.15
N THR A 97 18.46 4.09 -10.32
CA THR A 97 19.35 5.04 -11.03
C THR A 97 20.66 5.36 -10.32
N SER A 98 20.81 4.93 -9.05
CA SER A 98 21.99 5.16 -8.22
C SER A 98 22.52 3.85 -7.63
N MET A 99 23.11 3.00 -8.49
CA MET A 99 23.78 1.76 -8.09
C MET A 99 25.29 2.01 -7.91
N VAL A 100 25.68 2.69 -6.83
CA VAL A 100 27.08 3.04 -6.57
C VAL A 100 27.73 2.01 -5.65
N LEU A 101 28.75 1.29 -6.14
CA LEU A 101 29.45 0.22 -5.41
C LEU A 101 30.97 0.29 -5.62
N PHE A 102 31.75 -0.34 -4.74
CA PHE A 102 33.18 -0.52 -4.93
C PHE A 102 33.47 -1.67 -5.89
N ASP A 103 34.38 -1.45 -6.85
CA ASP A 103 34.95 -2.52 -7.66
C ASP A 103 36.04 -3.30 -6.89
N ALA A 104 36.56 -4.36 -7.50
CA ALA A 104 37.57 -5.23 -6.89
C ALA A 104 38.89 -4.50 -6.54
N ALA A 105 39.15 -3.32 -7.13
CA ALA A 105 40.30 -2.48 -6.82
C ALA A 105 40.00 -1.47 -5.70
N GLY A 106 38.82 -1.54 -5.07
CA GLY A 106 38.38 -0.59 -4.05
C GLY A 106 38.03 0.79 -4.62
N CYS A 107 37.79 0.90 -5.92
CA CYS A 107 37.39 2.15 -6.56
C CYS A 107 35.88 2.26 -6.64
N LEU A 108 35.33 3.45 -6.34
CA LEU A 108 33.90 3.71 -6.42
C LEU A 108 33.45 3.75 -7.89
N ARG A 109 32.42 2.98 -8.24
CA ARG A 109 31.79 2.92 -9.56
C ARG A 109 30.29 3.12 -9.44
N LYS A 110 29.68 3.59 -10.52
CA LYS A 110 28.22 3.65 -10.70
C LYS A 110 27.83 2.59 -11.73
#